data_AF-A0A6B2G7L6-F1
#
_entry.id   AF-A0A6B2G7L6-F1
#
_cell.length_a   1.000
_cell.length_b   1.000
_cell.length_c   1.000
_cell.angle_alpha   90.00
_cell.angle_beta   90.00
_cell.angle_gamma   90.00
#
_symmetry.space_group_name_H-M   'P 1'
#
loop_
_entity.id
_entity.type
_entity.pdbx_description
1 polymer ?
#
loop_
_entity_poly.entity_id
_entity_poly.type
_entity_poly.pdbx_seq_one_letter_code
_entity_poly.pdbx_strand_id
1 'polypeptide(L)'
;MISDNPMGLIPGVEDMTPLLQHPTPRAMICTRIPFKLEKKIKFLLEHVPIGRHERYLEWLLQYHFVHPATQSLVPDLIRYICLVQLPRESEGFPRWALVGYLISIVQKENIRANCKFSLFFDWLFTLKCEPLLHSIDCGVKLIANCIKSQPPLSISLLEFLYLISSNSIMNSLVQVQASISTSLCLAVSNNLIKSFDEVLDCYGISDSFVIQFQHCFPSLFESKHKNSSLQSGEFEPNFSNLQSETSSEHDSNSSNINQQFDSFQMEDKNYEKSTPKEEHCIPKIMDVSKLP
;
A
#
# COMPACT_ATOMS: atom_id res chain seq x y z
N MET A 1 3.70 24.46 18.72
CA MET A 1 2.29 24.93 18.66
C MET A 1 1.27 23.79 18.63
N ILE A 2 1.51 22.63 18.00
CA ILE A 2 0.70 21.40 18.24
C ILE A 2 1.30 20.55 19.38
N SER A 3 2.58 20.72 19.69
CA SER A 3 3.34 19.91 20.66
C SER A 3 2.90 20.03 22.11
N ASP A 4 2.25 21.13 22.49
CA ASP A 4 2.16 21.49 23.91
C ASP A 4 0.79 21.15 24.51
N ASN A 5 -0.26 21.03 23.68
CA ASN A 5 -1.58 20.53 24.09
C ASN A 5 -2.47 20.19 22.88
N PRO A 6 -2.32 19.01 22.23
CA PRO A 6 -3.20 18.61 21.12
C PRO A 6 -4.68 18.52 21.53
N MET A 7 -4.94 18.34 22.83
CA MET A 7 -6.25 18.17 23.44
C MET A 7 -7.00 19.49 23.65
N GLY A 8 -6.29 20.62 23.58
CA GLY A 8 -6.89 21.95 23.67
C GLY A 8 -7.63 22.40 22.40
N LEU A 9 -7.48 21.67 21.29
CA LEU A 9 -8.05 22.04 19.98
C LEU A 9 -9.48 21.52 19.77
N ILE A 10 -9.87 20.45 20.47
CA ILE A 10 -11.21 19.85 20.39
C ILE A 10 -11.76 19.74 21.81
N PRO A 11 -12.72 20.58 22.20
CA PRO A 11 -13.32 20.51 23.53
C PRO A 11 -13.88 19.10 23.80
N GLY A 12 -13.38 18.43 24.83
CA GLY A 12 -13.87 17.11 25.27
C GLY A 12 -13.15 15.89 24.69
N VAL A 13 -12.09 16.05 23.91
CA VAL A 13 -11.24 14.92 23.47
C VAL A 13 -10.09 14.77 24.47
N GLU A 14 -10.17 13.74 25.32
CA GLU A 14 -9.13 13.35 26.30
C GLU A 14 -8.20 12.23 25.78
N ASP A 15 -8.57 11.57 24.66
CA ASP A 15 -7.78 10.54 24.00
C ASP A 15 -7.95 10.61 22.46
N MET A 16 -6.83 10.54 21.72
CA MET A 16 -6.81 10.51 20.26
C MET A 16 -6.97 9.10 19.68
N THR A 17 -6.88 8.07 20.52
CA THR A 17 -7.00 6.66 20.14
C THR A 17 -8.29 6.38 19.35
N PRO A 18 -9.49 6.83 19.79
CA PRO A 18 -10.73 6.57 19.04
C PRO A 18 -10.73 7.19 17.65
N LEU A 19 -10.09 8.35 17.47
CA LEU A 19 -9.98 9.00 16.17
C LEU A 19 -9.02 8.23 15.25
N LEU A 20 -7.87 7.80 15.77
CA LEU A 20 -6.89 7.05 15.01
C LEU A 20 -7.40 5.64 14.64
N GLN A 21 -8.17 5.03 15.54
CA GLN A 21 -8.80 3.72 15.30
C GLN A 21 -10.01 3.76 14.37
N HIS A 22 -10.54 4.96 14.08
CA HIS A 22 -11.62 5.11 13.14
C HIS A 22 -11.09 5.03 11.70
N PRO A 23 -11.59 4.11 10.87
CA PRO A 23 -11.16 3.99 9.49
C PRO A 23 -11.50 5.27 8.71
N THR A 24 -10.58 5.72 7.87
CA THR A 24 -10.82 6.89 7.02
C THR A 24 -11.93 6.59 6.00
N PRO A 25 -12.99 7.41 5.92
CA PRO A 25 -14.01 7.24 4.90
C PRO A 25 -13.42 7.34 3.49
N ARG A 26 -13.82 6.42 2.59
CA ARG A 26 -13.29 6.38 1.21
C ARG A 26 -13.48 7.68 0.45
N ALA A 27 -14.61 8.35 0.66
CA ALA A 27 -14.89 9.65 0.03
C ALA A 27 -13.78 10.67 0.31
N MET A 28 -13.21 10.69 1.52
CA MET A 28 -12.11 11.60 1.86
C MET A 28 -10.84 11.24 1.10
N ILE A 29 -10.52 9.95 0.94
CA ILE A 29 -9.34 9.52 0.18
C ILE A 29 -9.49 9.88 -1.30
N CYS A 30 -10.67 9.64 -1.90
CA CYS A 30 -10.91 9.99 -3.30
C CYS A 30 -10.76 11.49 -3.56
N THR A 31 -11.17 12.36 -2.62
CA THR A 31 -11.03 13.82 -2.78
C THR A 31 -9.58 14.32 -2.86
N ARG A 32 -8.61 13.49 -2.44
CA ARG A 32 -7.18 13.81 -2.49
C ARG A 32 -6.56 13.51 -3.85
N ILE A 33 -7.24 12.71 -4.69
CA ILE A 33 -6.73 12.26 -5.98
C ILE A 33 -7.40 13.03 -7.10
N PRO A 34 -6.64 13.62 -8.05
CA PRO A 34 -7.23 14.20 -9.24
C PRO A 34 -8.07 13.18 -10.00
N PHE A 35 -9.31 13.53 -10.34
CA PHE A 35 -10.26 12.62 -11.01
C PHE A 35 -9.69 11.90 -12.25
N LYS A 36 -8.89 12.60 -13.07
CA LYS A 36 -8.22 12.01 -14.24
C LYS A 36 -7.20 10.94 -13.84
N LEU A 37 -6.42 11.19 -12.79
CA LEU A 37 -5.45 10.24 -12.26
C LEU A 37 -6.16 9.02 -11.69
N GLU A 38 -7.25 9.23 -10.95
CA GLU A 38 -8.09 8.15 -10.40
C GLU A 38 -8.54 7.18 -11.51
N LYS A 39 -9.09 7.71 -12.62
CA LYS A 39 -9.52 6.90 -13.77
C LYS A 39 -8.38 6.11 -14.41
N LYS A 40 -7.21 6.73 -14.61
CA LYS A 40 -6.04 6.06 -15.19
C LYS A 40 -5.55 4.91 -14.29
N ILE A 41 -5.56 5.11 -12.97
CA ILE A 41 -5.14 4.10 -11.99
C ILE A 41 -6.14 2.95 -11.95
N LYS A 42 -7.44 3.22 -11.89
CA LYS A 42 -8.48 2.18 -11.97
C LYS A 42 -8.33 1.35 -13.25
N PHE A 43 -8.22 2.01 -14.40
CA PHE A 43 -8.03 1.33 -15.68
C PHE A 43 -6.80 0.42 -15.68
N LEU A 44 -5.66 0.89 -15.17
CA LEU A 44 -4.43 0.10 -15.04
C LEU A 44 -4.64 -1.14 -14.16
N LEU A 45 -5.28 -0.98 -13.00
CA LEU A 45 -5.53 -2.06 -12.05
C LEU A 45 -6.61 -3.05 -12.50
N GLU A 46 -7.56 -2.62 -13.32
CA GLU A 46 -8.70 -3.44 -13.76
C GLU A 46 -8.45 -4.16 -15.09
N HIS A 47 -7.75 -3.52 -16.04
CA HIS A 47 -7.77 -3.96 -17.44
C HIS A 47 -6.40 -4.21 -18.07
N VAL A 48 -5.30 -3.78 -17.43
CA VAL A 48 -3.98 -3.84 -18.05
C VAL A 48 -3.16 -5.00 -17.46
N PRO A 49 -2.99 -6.12 -18.18
CA PRO A 49 -2.26 -7.26 -17.66
C PRO A 49 -0.74 -6.98 -17.57
N ILE A 50 -0.05 -7.82 -16.80
CA ILE A 50 1.41 -7.87 -16.78
C ILE A 50 1.94 -8.10 -18.21
N GLY A 51 3.08 -7.50 -18.54
CA GLY A 51 3.68 -7.51 -19.89
C GLY A 51 3.13 -6.43 -20.85
N ARG A 52 2.00 -5.79 -20.56
CA ARG A 52 1.48 -4.63 -21.33
C ARG A 52 1.46 -3.32 -20.56
N HIS A 53 1.88 -3.35 -19.30
CA HIS A 53 1.79 -2.22 -18.37
C HIS A 53 2.87 -1.15 -18.56
N GLU A 54 4.02 -1.48 -19.16
CA GLU A 54 5.19 -0.59 -19.23
C GLU A 54 4.84 0.79 -19.80
N ARG A 55 4.13 0.83 -20.92
CA ARG A 55 3.70 2.08 -21.56
C ARG A 55 2.75 2.89 -20.68
N TYR A 56 1.86 2.22 -19.95
CA TYR A 56 0.92 2.87 -19.03
C TYR A 56 1.64 3.46 -17.81
N LEU A 57 2.65 2.76 -17.29
CA LEU A 57 3.50 3.26 -16.20
C LEU A 57 4.37 4.44 -16.66
N GLU A 58 4.94 4.36 -17.86
CA GLU A 58 5.70 5.46 -18.46
C GLU A 58 4.83 6.72 -18.59
N TRP A 59 3.61 6.58 -19.10
CA TRP A 59 2.66 7.68 -19.17
C TRP A 59 2.31 8.22 -17.79
N LEU A 60 2.04 7.35 -16.82
CA LEU A 60 1.76 7.77 -15.45
C LEU A 60 2.90 8.62 -14.88
N LEU A 61 4.15 8.19 -15.10
CA LEU A 61 5.35 8.90 -14.69
C LEU A 61 5.44 10.26 -15.39
N GLN A 62 5.34 10.29 -16.73
CA GLN A 62 5.50 11.48 -17.57
C GLN A 62 4.51 12.60 -17.22
N TYR A 63 3.23 12.27 -17.03
CA TYR A 63 2.20 13.29 -16.83
C TYR A 63 2.04 13.75 -15.38
N HIS A 64 2.41 12.92 -14.40
CA HIS A 64 2.07 13.18 -13.00
C HIS A 64 3.28 13.26 -12.07
N PHE A 65 4.43 12.66 -12.40
CA PHE A 65 5.52 12.43 -11.43
C PHE A 65 6.92 12.76 -11.93
N VAL A 66 7.07 13.39 -13.11
CA VAL A 66 8.37 13.87 -13.63
C VAL A 66 9.01 14.87 -12.69
N HIS A 67 8.22 15.80 -12.14
CA HIS A 67 8.75 16.88 -11.32
C HIS A 67 8.75 16.49 -9.83
N PRO A 68 9.86 16.63 -9.08
CA PRO A 68 9.92 16.25 -7.67
C PRO A 68 8.88 16.95 -6.77
N ALA A 69 8.36 18.11 -7.17
CA ALA A 69 7.29 18.77 -6.41
C ALA A 69 5.94 18.05 -6.53
N THR A 70 5.67 17.35 -7.65
CA THR A 70 4.41 16.60 -7.81
C THR A 70 4.45 15.23 -7.13
N GLN A 71 5.64 14.75 -6.76
CA GLN A 71 5.82 13.50 -6.02
C GLN A 71 5.23 13.53 -4.60
N SER A 72 4.87 14.71 -4.06
CA SER A 72 4.16 14.80 -2.78
C SER A 72 2.75 14.19 -2.82
N LEU A 73 2.20 13.94 -4.01
CA LEU A 73 0.92 13.25 -4.21
C LEU A 73 1.05 11.72 -4.10
N VAL A 74 2.26 11.16 -4.23
CA VAL A 74 2.49 9.71 -4.25
C VAL A 74 1.99 9.00 -2.97
N PRO A 75 2.22 9.53 -1.74
CA PRO A 75 1.67 8.94 -0.53
C PRO A 75 0.13 8.83 -0.56
N ASP A 76 -0.56 9.91 -0.97
CA ASP A 76 -2.02 9.92 -1.11
C ASP A 76 -2.48 8.87 -2.16
N LEU A 77 -1.74 8.75 -3.27
CA LEU A 77 -2.03 7.76 -4.30
C LEU A 77 -1.82 6.32 -3.81
N ILE A 78 -0.78 6.05 -3.04
CA ILE A 78 -0.56 4.73 -2.43
C ILE A 78 -1.72 4.37 -1.50
N ARG A 79 -2.16 5.33 -0.68
CA ARG A 79 -3.31 5.16 0.21
C ARG A 79 -4.57 4.81 -0.59
N TYR A 80 -4.81 5.52 -1.68
CA TYR A 80 -5.91 5.22 -2.60
C TYR A 80 -5.80 3.82 -3.21
N ILE A 81 -4.65 3.42 -3.74
CA ILE A 81 -4.44 2.09 -4.35
C ILE A 81 -4.67 0.95 -3.36
N CYS A 82 -4.26 1.12 -2.10
CA CYS A 82 -4.48 0.10 -1.07
C CYS A 82 -5.97 -0.12 -0.77
N LEU A 83 -6.81 0.91 -0.99
CA LEU A 83 -8.21 0.93 -0.57
C LEU A 83 -9.23 0.90 -1.71
N VAL A 84 -8.78 1.04 -2.96
CA VAL A 84 -9.65 0.99 -4.12
C VAL A 84 -10.29 -0.39 -4.22
N GLN A 85 -11.61 -0.41 -4.42
CA GLN A 85 -12.35 -1.61 -4.73
C GLN A 85 -12.24 -1.89 -6.21
N LEU A 86 -11.77 -3.09 -6.54
CA LEU A 86 -11.70 -3.61 -7.89
C LEU A 86 -12.79 -4.67 -8.06
N PRO A 87 -13.32 -4.88 -9.27
CA PRO A 87 -14.14 -6.04 -9.59
C PRO A 87 -13.41 -7.34 -9.23
N ARG A 88 -14.14 -8.38 -8.78
CA ARG A 88 -13.54 -9.65 -8.31
C ARG A 88 -12.71 -10.36 -9.38
N GLU A 89 -13.06 -10.16 -10.65
CA GLU A 89 -12.41 -10.79 -11.81
C GLU A 89 -11.39 -9.86 -12.48
N SER A 90 -10.88 -8.85 -11.76
CA SER A 90 -9.85 -7.96 -12.31
C SER A 90 -8.54 -8.73 -12.54
N GLU A 91 -8.14 -8.87 -13.80
CA GLU A 91 -6.84 -9.42 -14.23
C GLU A 91 -5.83 -8.31 -14.60
N GLY A 92 -6.08 -7.08 -14.15
CA GLY A 92 -5.20 -5.95 -14.40
C GLY A 92 -3.93 -5.97 -13.55
N PHE A 93 -3.22 -4.85 -13.59
CA PHE A 93 -1.88 -4.76 -13.04
C PHE A 93 -1.91 -4.89 -11.50
N PRO A 94 -1.05 -5.70 -10.86
CA PRO A 94 -1.15 -5.93 -9.42
C PRO A 94 -0.95 -4.66 -8.58
N ARG A 95 -1.83 -4.44 -7.60
CA ARG A 95 -1.76 -3.29 -6.67
C ARG A 95 -0.39 -3.15 -5.99
N TRP A 96 0.15 -4.26 -5.48
CA TRP A 96 1.44 -4.28 -4.81
C TRP A 96 2.57 -3.83 -5.75
N ALA A 97 2.53 -4.24 -7.02
CA ALA A 97 3.52 -3.88 -8.02
C ALA A 97 3.46 -2.39 -8.34
N LEU A 98 2.25 -1.83 -8.47
CA LEU A 98 2.07 -0.39 -8.68
C LEU A 98 2.58 0.42 -7.50
N VAL A 99 2.30 -0.01 -6.27
CA VAL A 99 2.84 0.65 -5.06
C VAL A 99 4.36 0.58 -5.02
N GLY A 100 4.96 -0.58 -5.30
CA GLY A 100 6.42 -0.74 -5.38
C GLY A 100 7.05 0.20 -6.41
N TYR A 101 6.44 0.27 -7.60
CA TYR A 101 6.87 1.19 -8.66
C TYR A 101 6.82 2.64 -8.18
N LEU A 102 5.69 3.07 -7.59
CA LEU A 102 5.50 4.41 -7.07
C LEU A 102 6.52 4.78 -5.98
N ILE A 103 6.86 3.86 -5.08
CA ILE A 103 7.90 4.10 -4.06
C ILE A 103 9.28 4.24 -4.72
N SER A 104 9.57 3.44 -5.76
CA SER A 104 10.88 3.43 -6.44
C SER A 104 11.20 4.72 -7.20
N ILE A 105 10.18 5.39 -7.74
CA ILE A 105 10.37 6.63 -8.52
C ILE A 105 10.54 7.88 -7.64
N VAL A 106 10.21 7.78 -6.34
CA VAL A 106 10.30 8.91 -5.40
C VAL A 106 11.76 9.23 -5.11
N GLN A 107 12.15 10.47 -5.38
CA GLN A 107 13.54 10.93 -5.25
C GLN A 107 13.87 11.38 -3.82
N LYS A 108 12.95 12.08 -3.15
CA LYS A 108 13.18 12.66 -1.82
C LYS A 108 12.88 11.65 -0.72
N GLU A 109 13.82 11.46 0.21
CA GLU A 109 13.69 10.48 1.29
C GLU A 109 12.49 10.74 2.21
N ASN A 110 12.20 12.01 2.50
CA ASN A 110 11.03 12.37 3.31
C ASN A 110 9.70 11.96 2.65
N ILE A 111 9.60 12.09 1.33
CA ILE A 111 8.43 11.63 0.58
C ILE A 111 8.39 10.10 0.60
N ARG A 112 9.53 9.43 0.44
CA ARG A 112 9.61 7.96 0.49
C ARG A 112 9.16 7.42 1.86
N ALA A 113 9.57 8.07 2.95
CA ALA A 113 9.10 7.77 4.30
C ALA A 113 7.58 7.94 4.42
N ASN A 114 7.00 9.02 3.87
CA ASN A 114 5.56 9.22 3.83
C ASN A 114 4.83 8.16 2.99
N CYS A 115 5.44 7.67 1.91
CA CYS A 115 4.91 6.56 1.12
C CYS A 115 4.83 5.27 1.94
N LYS A 116 5.90 4.93 2.69
CA LYS A 116 5.91 3.77 3.59
C LYS A 116 4.86 3.91 4.69
N PHE A 117 4.76 5.09 5.29
CA PHE A 117 3.73 5.38 6.28
C PHE A 117 2.32 5.22 5.70
N SER A 118 2.08 5.71 4.48
CA SER A 118 0.76 5.62 3.82
C SER A 118 0.40 4.19 3.44
N LEU A 119 1.37 3.36 3.05
CA LEU A 119 1.18 1.92 2.81
C LEU A 119 0.75 1.20 4.10
N PHE A 120 1.41 1.48 5.22
CA PHE A 120 1.16 0.80 6.48
C PHE A 120 0.12 1.48 7.37
N PHE A 121 -0.49 2.59 6.93
CA PHE A 121 -1.35 3.41 7.78
C PHE A 121 -2.45 2.60 8.50
N ASP A 122 -3.15 1.73 7.76
CA ASP A 122 -4.20 0.89 8.36
C ASP A 122 -3.64 -0.10 9.38
N TRP A 123 -2.42 -0.60 9.18
CA TRP A 123 -1.79 -1.60 10.05
C TRP A 123 -1.45 -1.02 11.42
N LEU A 124 -1.17 0.29 11.47
CA LEU A 124 -0.75 0.99 12.68
C LEU A 124 -1.95 1.37 13.56
N PHE A 125 -3.09 1.69 12.95
CA PHE A 125 -4.19 2.34 13.65
C PHE A 125 -5.53 1.62 13.53
N THR A 126 -5.80 0.87 12.45
CA THR A 126 -7.10 0.25 12.22
C THR A 126 -7.02 -1.25 12.52
N LEU A 127 -7.73 -1.71 13.55
CA LEU A 127 -7.69 -3.13 13.97
C LEU A 127 -8.90 -3.95 13.52
N LYS A 128 -9.99 -3.30 13.06
CA LYS A 128 -11.30 -3.96 12.83
C LYS A 128 -12.06 -3.37 11.65
N CYS A 129 -11.51 -3.46 10.43
CA CYS A 129 -12.20 -2.98 9.24
C CYS A 129 -11.83 -3.79 7.98
N GLU A 130 -12.78 -4.05 7.09
CA GLU A 130 -12.55 -4.69 5.78
C GLU A 130 -11.38 -4.08 4.96
N PRO A 131 -11.25 -2.74 4.80
CA PRO A 131 -10.10 -2.12 4.12
C PRO A 131 -8.73 -2.51 4.67
N LEU A 132 -8.64 -2.91 5.94
CA LEU A 132 -7.40 -3.37 6.56
C LEU A 132 -6.84 -4.58 5.81
N LEU A 133 -7.66 -5.56 5.46
CA LEU A 133 -7.19 -6.79 4.81
C LEU A 133 -6.62 -6.51 3.41
N HIS A 134 -7.21 -5.58 2.66
CA HIS A 134 -6.70 -5.17 1.35
C HIS A 134 -5.38 -4.41 1.45
N SER A 135 -5.24 -3.53 2.43
CA SER A 135 -3.97 -2.84 2.72
C SER A 135 -2.88 -3.84 3.15
N ILE A 136 -3.23 -4.81 4.02
CA ILE A 136 -2.31 -5.88 4.45
C ILE A 136 -1.87 -6.72 3.26
N ASP A 137 -2.81 -7.19 2.43
CA ASP A 137 -2.54 -7.94 1.21
C ASP A 137 -1.55 -7.21 0.29
N CYS A 138 -1.80 -5.92 0.05
CA CYS A 138 -0.94 -5.11 -0.79
C CYS A 138 0.49 -4.98 -0.24
N GLY A 139 0.64 -4.68 1.06
CA GLY A 139 1.95 -4.50 1.69
C GLY A 139 2.74 -5.81 1.82
N VAL A 140 2.09 -6.90 2.23
CA VAL A 140 2.76 -8.21 2.37
C VAL A 140 3.18 -8.77 1.03
N LYS A 141 2.31 -8.70 0.00
CA LYS A 141 2.68 -9.12 -1.35
C LYS A 141 3.82 -8.27 -1.91
N LEU A 142 3.84 -6.97 -1.63
CA LEU A 142 4.96 -6.11 -2.04
C LEU A 142 6.27 -6.61 -1.42
N ILE A 143 6.31 -6.81 -0.10
CA ILE A 143 7.50 -7.29 0.60
C ILE A 143 7.94 -8.66 0.04
N ALA A 144 7.01 -9.62 -0.05
CA ALA A 144 7.29 -10.99 -0.45
C ALA A 144 7.73 -11.13 -1.91
N ASN A 145 7.13 -10.37 -2.83
CA ASN A 145 7.48 -10.44 -4.25
C ASN A 145 8.76 -9.66 -4.57
N CYS A 146 9.01 -8.54 -3.87
CA CYS A 146 10.21 -7.74 -4.10
C CYS A 146 11.45 -8.26 -3.37
N ILE A 147 11.34 -9.16 -2.38
CA ILE A 147 12.51 -9.58 -1.61
C ILE A 147 13.59 -10.26 -2.47
N LYS A 148 13.19 -10.94 -3.55
CA LYS A 148 14.12 -11.62 -4.48
C LYS A 148 14.57 -10.70 -5.62
N SER A 149 13.66 -9.92 -6.20
CA SER A 149 13.92 -9.08 -7.37
C SER A 149 14.54 -7.73 -7.01
N GLN A 150 14.15 -7.16 -5.87
CA GLN A 150 14.57 -5.85 -5.37
C GLN A 150 14.71 -5.85 -3.82
N PRO A 151 15.67 -6.63 -3.28
CA PRO A 151 15.84 -6.76 -1.83
C PRO A 151 15.87 -5.44 -1.06
N PRO A 152 16.54 -4.36 -1.54
CA PRO A 152 16.59 -3.09 -0.80
C PRO A 152 15.22 -2.48 -0.50
N LEU A 153 14.22 -2.64 -1.39
CA LEU A 153 12.88 -2.12 -1.16
C LEU A 153 12.22 -2.87 0.00
N SER A 154 12.18 -4.20 -0.07
CA SER A 154 11.56 -5.06 0.96
C SER A 154 12.25 -4.91 2.33
N ILE A 155 13.58 -4.87 2.35
CA ILE A 155 14.35 -4.63 3.59
C ILE A 155 13.94 -3.28 4.19
N SER A 156 13.92 -2.22 3.38
CA SER A 156 13.58 -0.88 3.86
C SER A 156 12.12 -0.74 4.33
N LEU A 157 11.22 -1.64 3.91
CA LEU A 157 9.83 -1.71 4.39
C LEU A 157 9.74 -2.44 5.74
N LEU A 158 10.47 -3.55 5.89
CA LEU A 158 10.57 -4.27 7.16
C LEU A 158 11.24 -3.42 8.25
N GLU A 159 12.34 -2.74 7.90
CA GLU A 159 13.01 -1.78 8.79
C GLU A 159 12.06 -0.66 9.22
N PHE A 160 11.24 -0.14 8.30
CA PHE A 160 10.26 0.88 8.64
C PHE A 160 9.23 0.37 9.65
N LEU A 161 8.70 -0.85 9.47
CA LEU A 161 7.76 -1.47 10.42
C LEU A 161 8.39 -1.67 11.81
N TYR A 162 9.66 -2.09 11.87
CA TYR A 162 10.39 -2.23 13.13
C TYR A 162 10.69 -0.88 13.81
N LEU A 163 11.10 0.13 13.04
CA LEU A 163 11.40 1.45 13.57
C LEU A 163 10.15 2.12 14.11
N ILE A 164 9.01 2.00 13.42
CA ILE A 164 7.76 2.61 13.87
C ILE A 164 7.12 1.85 15.04
N SER A 165 7.29 0.52 15.11
CA SER A 165 6.85 -0.27 16.28
C SER A 165 7.64 0.09 17.54
N SER A 166 8.89 0.52 17.39
CA SER A 166 9.77 0.92 18.50
C SER A 166 9.68 2.41 18.84
N ASN A 167 8.81 3.18 18.17
CA ASN A 167 8.69 4.62 18.39
C ASN A 167 7.86 4.91 19.67
N SER A 168 8.50 5.51 20.67
CA SER A 168 7.89 5.78 21.98
C SER A 168 6.71 6.75 21.93
N ILE A 169 6.78 7.78 21.09
CA ILE A 169 5.71 8.77 20.94
C ILE A 169 4.49 8.10 20.30
N MET A 170 4.69 7.33 19.24
CA MET A 170 3.60 6.63 18.57
C MET A 170 2.96 5.58 19.49
N ASN A 171 3.77 4.84 20.26
CA ASN A 171 3.27 3.88 21.25
C ASN A 171 2.52 4.54 22.42
N SER A 172 2.81 5.80 22.75
CA SER A 172 2.01 6.55 23.73
C SER A 172 0.64 6.98 23.19
N LEU A 173 0.48 7.06 21.86
CA LEU A 173 -0.77 7.45 21.22
C LEU A 173 -1.67 6.25 20.91
N VAL A 174 -1.08 5.16 20.43
CA VAL A 174 -1.79 3.91 20.07
C VAL A 174 -0.84 2.74 20.34
N GLN A 175 -1.37 1.55 20.65
CA GLN A 175 -0.56 0.33 20.74
C GLN A 175 -0.06 -0.12 19.35
N VAL A 176 0.87 0.63 18.76
CA VAL A 176 1.34 0.45 17.38
C VAL A 176 2.04 -0.89 17.21
N GLN A 177 2.90 -1.28 18.14
CA GLN A 177 3.56 -2.59 18.10
C GLN A 177 2.55 -3.75 18.08
N ALA A 178 1.52 -3.69 18.93
CA ALA A 178 0.45 -4.70 18.97
C ALA A 178 -0.39 -4.71 17.68
N SER A 179 -0.61 -3.54 17.07
CA SER A 179 -1.37 -3.41 15.84
C SER A 179 -0.63 -3.97 14.62
N ILE A 180 0.68 -3.70 14.53
CA ILE A 180 1.55 -4.32 13.53
C ILE A 180 1.61 -5.83 13.73
N SER A 181 1.81 -6.29 14.97
CA SER A 181 1.81 -7.72 15.30
C SER A 181 0.52 -8.41 14.85
N THR A 182 -0.63 -7.81 15.16
CA THR A 182 -1.94 -8.32 14.74
C THR A 182 -2.06 -8.36 13.21
N SER A 183 -1.62 -7.31 12.52
CA SER A 183 -1.65 -7.22 11.05
C SER A 183 -0.78 -8.29 10.38
N LEU A 184 0.42 -8.54 10.91
CA LEU A 184 1.31 -9.60 10.43
C LEU A 184 0.72 -10.99 10.69
N CYS A 185 0.14 -11.23 11.86
CA CYS A 185 -0.57 -12.49 12.16
C CYS A 185 -1.77 -12.70 11.23
N LEU A 186 -2.58 -11.66 10.98
CA LEU A 186 -3.70 -11.72 10.03
C LEU A 186 -3.24 -12.08 8.62
N ALA A 187 -2.09 -11.57 8.18
CA ALA A 187 -1.54 -11.92 6.87
C ALA A 187 -1.23 -13.42 6.74
N VAL A 188 -0.66 -14.01 7.80
CA VAL A 188 -0.37 -15.46 7.86
C VAL A 188 -1.68 -16.26 7.95
N SER A 189 -2.58 -15.88 8.86
CA SER A 189 -3.87 -16.58 9.06
C SER A 189 -4.78 -16.57 7.82
N ASN A 190 -4.70 -15.51 7.00
CA ASN A 190 -5.46 -15.41 5.74
C ASN A 190 -4.69 -15.96 4.52
N ASN A 191 -3.57 -16.66 4.72
CA ASN A 191 -2.74 -17.26 3.66
C ASN A 191 -2.22 -16.24 2.63
N LEU A 192 -2.04 -14.97 3.01
CA LEU A 192 -1.44 -13.96 2.13
C LEU A 192 0.06 -14.21 1.96
N ILE A 193 0.68 -14.79 2.99
CA ILE A 193 2.04 -15.33 3.00
C ILE A 193 2.08 -16.57 3.88
N LYS A 194 2.90 -17.58 3.51
CA LYS A 194 3.04 -18.82 4.29
C LYS A 194 3.74 -18.58 5.63
N SER A 195 4.87 -17.87 5.59
CA SER A 195 5.66 -17.49 6.76
C SER A 195 6.52 -16.28 6.41
N PHE A 196 6.85 -15.46 7.41
CA PHE A 196 7.86 -14.43 7.30
C PHE A 196 9.29 -14.97 7.43
N ASP A 197 9.48 -16.23 7.84
CA ASP A 197 10.80 -16.87 7.87
C ASP A 197 11.49 -16.80 6.50
N GLU A 198 10.79 -17.18 5.42
CA GLU A 198 11.34 -17.16 4.05
C GLU A 198 11.74 -15.75 3.58
N VAL A 199 11.07 -14.72 4.11
CA VAL A 199 11.39 -13.32 3.80
C VAL A 199 12.62 -12.87 4.59
N LEU A 200 12.72 -13.27 5.86
CA LEU A 200 13.82 -12.91 6.75
C LEU A 200 15.11 -13.67 6.44
N ASP A 201 15.02 -14.86 5.85
CA ASP A 201 16.15 -15.69 5.43
C ASP A 201 16.84 -15.17 4.15
N CYS A 202 16.36 -14.07 3.56
CA CYS A 202 16.93 -13.54 2.32
C CYS A 202 18.32 -12.91 2.53
N TYR A 203 19.22 -13.17 1.58
CA TYR A 203 20.55 -12.54 1.52
C TYR A 203 20.41 -11.01 1.44
N GLY A 204 20.85 -10.32 2.49
CA GLY A 204 20.80 -8.86 2.60
C GLY A 204 20.18 -8.35 3.89
N ILE A 205 19.43 -9.18 4.60
CA ILE A 205 18.97 -8.87 5.96
C ILE A 205 20.06 -9.30 6.95
N SER A 206 20.44 -8.42 7.88
CA SER A 206 21.42 -8.75 8.91
C SER A 206 20.82 -9.65 9.99
N ASP A 207 21.60 -10.63 10.48
CA ASP A 207 21.17 -11.50 11.58
C ASP A 207 20.73 -10.71 12.81
N SER A 208 21.40 -9.59 13.10
CA SER A 208 21.02 -8.71 14.21
C SER A 208 19.62 -8.10 14.02
N PHE A 209 19.27 -7.71 12.79
CA PHE A 209 17.93 -7.20 12.52
C PHE A 209 16.88 -8.31 12.63
N VAL A 210 17.18 -9.51 12.13
CA VAL A 210 16.26 -10.67 12.25
C VAL A 210 15.92 -10.95 13.71
N ILE A 211 16.94 -11.03 14.58
CA ILE A 211 16.75 -11.26 16.02
C ILE A 211 15.90 -10.15 16.65
N GLN A 212 16.19 -8.88 16.34
CA GLN A 212 15.43 -7.74 16.85
C GLN A 212 13.98 -7.75 16.39
N PHE A 213 13.75 -8.07 15.11
CA PHE A 213 12.42 -8.15 14.51
C PHE A 213 11.60 -9.28 15.15
N GLN A 214 12.20 -10.47 15.30
CA GLN A 214 11.56 -11.63 15.95
C GLN A 214 11.22 -11.34 17.42
N HIS A 215 12.12 -10.67 18.15
CA HIS A 215 11.86 -10.25 19.53
C HIS A 215 10.76 -9.18 19.62
N CYS A 216 10.65 -8.31 18.61
CA CYS A 216 9.59 -7.29 18.56
C CYS A 216 8.21 -7.89 18.25
N PHE A 217 8.15 -8.99 17.49
CA PHE A 217 6.91 -9.64 17.06
C PHE A 217 6.90 -11.15 17.35
N PRO A 218 6.96 -11.57 18.62
CA PRO A 218 7.16 -12.98 18.98
C PRO A 218 5.99 -13.88 18.55
N SER A 219 4.75 -13.37 18.63
CA SER A 219 3.53 -14.07 18.22
C SER A 219 3.53 -14.55 16.76
N LEU A 220 4.34 -13.92 15.90
CA LEU A 220 4.49 -14.32 14.49
C LEU A 220 5.28 -15.64 14.33
N PHE A 221 6.13 -15.98 15.31
CA PHE A 221 7.08 -17.09 15.23
C PHE A 221 6.83 -18.21 16.27
N GLU A 222 6.00 -17.96 17.29
CA GLU A 222 5.68 -18.91 18.36
C GLU A 222 4.91 -20.18 17.90
N SER A 223 4.28 -20.15 16.72
CA SER A 223 3.49 -21.27 16.17
C SER A 223 4.32 -22.50 15.80
N LYS A 224 5.66 -22.43 15.80
CA LYS A 224 6.54 -23.60 15.61
C LYS A 224 6.49 -24.60 16.78
N HIS A 225 5.95 -24.24 17.95
CA HIS A 225 5.99 -25.09 19.16
C HIS A 225 4.63 -25.56 19.72
N LYS A 226 3.49 -25.24 19.10
CA LYS A 226 2.16 -25.65 19.60
C LYS A 226 1.42 -26.57 18.62
N ASN A 227 2.02 -27.70 18.27
CA ASN A 227 1.24 -28.89 17.91
C ASN A 227 0.94 -29.70 19.17
N SER A 228 -0.06 -29.27 19.95
CA SER A 228 -0.92 -30.15 20.75
C SER A 228 -1.92 -29.33 21.56
N SER A 229 -3.19 -29.75 21.49
CA SER A 229 -4.37 -29.33 22.25
C SER A 229 -5.06 -28.01 21.85
N LEU A 230 -6.25 -28.19 21.25
CA LEU A 230 -7.25 -27.18 20.95
C LEU A 230 -7.83 -26.51 22.21
N GLN A 231 -8.19 -25.24 22.10
CA GLN A 231 -9.59 -24.81 22.26
C GLN A 231 -9.93 -23.79 21.16
N SER A 232 -10.82 -24.21 20.27
CA SER A 232 -11.46 -23.40 19.24
C SER A 232 -12.44 -22.43 19.87
N GLY A 233 -12.03 -21.17 20.03
CA GLY A 233 -12.96 -20.05 20.10
C GLY A 233 -13.25 -19.61 18.67
N GLU A 234 -14.39 -20.01 18.13
CA GLU A 234 -14.90 -19.52 16.85
C GLU A 234 -15.04 -18.00 16.93
N PHE A 235 -14.16 -17.27 16.24
CA PHE A 235 -14.39 -15.90 15.85
C PHE A 235 -14.83 -15.95 14.39
N GLU A 236 -16.14 -16.11 14.15
CA GLU A 236 -16.71 -15.84 12.84
C GLU A 236 -16.79 -14.32 12.66
N PRO A 237 -16.05 -13.70 11.72
CA PRO A 237 -16.37 -12.35 11.31
C PRO A 237 -17.60 -12.43 10.41
N ASN A 238 -18.71 -11.89 10.91
CA ASN A 238 -19.99 -11.86 10.21
C ASN A 238 -19.92 -10.85 9.04
N PHE A 239 -19.38 -11.30 7.90
CA PHE A 239 -19.40 -10.56 6.63
C PHE A 239 -20.65 -10.93 5.83
N SER A 240 -21.82 -10.62 6.38
CA SER A 240 -23.09 -10.75 5.64
C SER A 240 -23.91 -9.48 5.79
N ASN A 241 -23.82 -8.63 4.76
CA ASN A 241 -24.93 -7.90 4.13
C ASN A 241 -24.45 -6.60 3.49
N LEU A 242 -24.24 -6.64 2.18
CA LEU A 242 -24.60 -5.58 1.23
C LEU A 242 -24.39 -6.15 -0.18
N GLN A 243 -25.44 -6.76 -0.71
CA GLN A 243 -25.56 -7.16 -2.11
C GLN A 243 -26.35 -6.12 -2.90
N SER A 244 -26.12 -6.18 -4.22
CA SER A 244 -26.79 -5.53 -5.36
C SER A 244 -26.36 -4.08 -5.63
N GLU A 245 -26.00 -3.69 -6.86
CA GLU A 245 -26.49 -4.17 -8.16
C GLU A 245 -25.35 -4.40 -9.18
N THR A 246 -25.43 -5.52 -9.90
CA THR A 246 -24.64 -5.81 -11.10
C THR A 246 -25.54 -5.74 -12.33
N SER A 247 -25.17 -4.92 -13.31
CA SER A 247 -25.62 -5.06 -14.70
C SER A 247 -24.41 -5.51 -15.52
N SER A 248 -24.51 -6.72 -16.06
CA SER A 248 -23.49 -7.40 -16.87
C SER A 248 -23.58 -6.98 -18.33
N GLU A 249 -22.49 -6.46 -18.89
CA GLU A 249 -22.20 -6.54 -20.33
C GLU A 249 -20.75 -6.97 -20.52
N HIS A 250 -20.57 -8.19 -21.04
CA HIS A 250 -19.29 -8.69 -21.52
C HIS A 250 -19.06 -8.14 -22.92
N ASP A 251 -17.95 -7.44 -23.16
CA ASP A 251 -17.48 -7.19 -24.51
C ASP A 251 -15.96 -7.42 -24.64
N SER A 252 -15.63 -8.42 -25.43
CA SER A 252 -14.30 -8.86 -25.80
C SER A 252 -13.68 -7.85 -26.77
N ASN A 253 -12.81 -6.95 -26.32
CA ASN A 253 -12.31 -5.90 -27.22
C ASN A 253 -10.87 -5.43 -26.93
N SER A 254 -9.89 -6.29 -27.23
CA SER A 254 -8.46 -5.98 -27.05
C SER A 254 -7.97 -4.80 -27.91
N SER A 255 -8.67 -4.43 -28.98
CA SER A 255 -8.39 -3.26 -29.83
C SER A 255 -8.95 -1.93 -29.29
N ASN A 256 -9.98 -1.97 -28.45
CA ASN A 256 -10.60 -0.77 -27.87
C ASN A 256 -9.91 -0.26 -26.60
N ILE A 257 -9.19 -1.12 -25.88
CA ILE A 257 -8.49 -0.79 -24.62
C ILE A 257 -7.49 0.38 -24.83
N ASN A 258 -6.66 0.31 -25.88
CA ASN A 258 -5.70 1.38 -26.16
C ASN A 258 -6.38 2.69 -26.59
N GLN A 259 -7.49 2.60 -27.35
CA GLN A 259 -8.23 3.79 -27.82
C GLN A 259 -8.91 4.54 -26.66
N GLN A 260 -9.45 3.83 -25.67
CA GLN A 260 -10.05 4.45 -24.50
C GLN A 260 -9.01 5.20 -23.67
N PHE A 261 -7.80 4.64 -23.51
CA PHE A 261 -6.72 5.35 -22.82
C PHE A 261 -6.16 6.52 -23.63
N ASP A 262 -6.01 6.36 -24.95
CA ASP A 262 -5.57 7.44 -25.86
C ASP A 262 -6.58 8.62 -25.90
N SER A 263 -7.87 8.36 -25.68
CA SER A 263 -8.87 9.42 -25.53
C SER A 263 -8.62 10.28 -24.29
N PHE A 264 -8.17 9.69 -23.18
CA PHE A 264 -7.76 10.44 -21.98
C PHE A 264 -6.48 11.27 -22.23
N GLN A 265 -5.64 10.87 -23.19
CA GLN A 265 -4.37 11.53 -23.52
C GLN A 265 -4.55 12.80 -24.36
N MET A 266 -5.46 12.78 -25.35
CA MET A 266 -5.69 13.91 -26.25
C MET A 266 -6.12 15.18 -25.50
N GLU A 267 -6.83 15.03 -24.37
CA GLU A 267 -7.21 16.16 -23.52
C GLU A 267 -6.05 16.73 -22.69
N ASP A 268 -5.07 15.91 -22.31
CA ASP A 268 -3.96 16.32 -21.43
C ASP A 268 -2.85 17.06 -22.20
N LYS A 269 -2.68 16.81 -23.50
CA LYS A 269 -1.76 17.57 -24.38
C LYS A 269 -2.09 19.06 -24.48
N ASN A 270 -3.31 19.47 -24.13
CA ASN A 270 -3.68 20.87 -24.06
C ASN A 270 -3.18 21.56 -22.77
N TYR A 271 -2.84 20.80 -21.72
CA TYR A 271 -2.31 21.31 -20.45
C TYR A 271 -0.78 21.49 -20.44
N GLU A 272 -0.03 20.70 -21.22
CA GLU A 272 1.45 20.72 -21.24
C GLU A 272 2.08 21.91 -22.01
N LYS A 273 1.29 22.75 -22.69
CA LYS A 273 1.83 23.90 -23.45
C LYS A 273 2.45 25.00 -22.58
N SER A 274 2.48 24.87 -21.25
CA SER A 274 2.88 25.94 -20.32
C SER A 274 4.05 25.65 -19.37
N THR A 275 4.80 24.54 -19.50
CA THR A 275 5.92 24.25 -18.56
C THR A 275 7.27 24.01 -19.27
N PRO A 276 8.41 24.55 -18.74
CA PRO A 276 9.72 24.41 -19.37
C PRO A 276 10.29 23.00 -19.20
N LYS A 277 11.07 22.55 -20.19
CA LYS A 277 11.79 21.28 -20.16
C LYS A 277 13.10 21.43 -19.38
N GLU A 278 13.19 20.85 -18.20
CA GLU A 278 14.47 20.57 -17.54
C GLU A 278 14.85 19.10 -17.77
N GLU A 279 16.09 18.85 -18.20
CA GLU A 279 16.65 17.51 -18.29
C GLU A 279 16.87 16.96 -16.88
N HIS A 280 16.15 15.90 -16.53
CA HIS A 280 16.24 15.26 -15.23
C HIS A 280 16.64 13.80 -15.37
N CYS A 281 17.62 13.40 -14.57
CA CYS A 281 18.13 12.04 -14.49
C CYS A 281 17.01 11.12 -13.96
N ILE A 282 16.49 10.26 -14.83
CA ILE A 282 15.46 9.28 -14.47
C ILE A 282 16.12 8.26 -13.51
N PRO A 283 15.65 8.12 -12.26
CA PRO A 283 16.21 7.14 -11.33
C PRO A 283 16.05 5.72 -11.88
N LYS A 284 16.91 4.78 -11.47
CA LYS A 284 16.77 3.36 -11.85
C LYS A 284 15.39 2.85 -11.43
N ILE A 285 14.50 2.76 -12.41
CA ILE A 285 13.10 2.37 -12.27
C ILE A 285 13.05 0.90 -11.85
N MET A 286 12.09 0.56 -10.99
CA MET A 286 11.76 -0.85 -10.69
C MET A 286 11.60 -1.62 -12.01
N ASP A 287 12.41 -2.65 -12.23
CA ASP A 287 12.30 -3.50 -13.43
C ASP A 287 11.07 -4.41 -13.31
N VAL A 288 9.92 -3.83 -13.65
CA VAL A 288 8.60 -4.46 -13.57
C VAL A 288 8.45 -5.63 -14.56
N SER A 289 9.32 -5.69 -15.57
CA SER A 289 9.37 -6.78 -16.56
C SER A 289 9.85 -8.11 -15.97
N LYS A 290 10.48 -8.08 -14.78
CA LYS A 290 10.95 -9.26 -14.04
C LYS A 290 10.03 -9.69 -12.90
N LEU A 291 8.83 -9.11 -12.80
CA LEU A 291 7.82 -9.62 -11.87
C LEU A 291 7.36 -11.01 -12.32
N PRO A 292 7.16 -11.95 -11.39
CA PRO A 292 6.69 -13.31 -11.71
C PRO A 292 5.27 -13.31 -12.29
#